data_AF-A0AAJ2MMP5-F1
#
_entry.id   AF-A0AAJ2MMP5-F1
#
_cell.length_a   1.000
_cell.length_b   1.000
_cell.length_c   1.000
_cell.angle_alpha   90.00
_cell.angle_beta   90.00
_cell.angle_gamma   90.00
#
_symmetry.space_group_name_H-M   'P 1'
#
loop_
_entity.id
_entity.type
_entity.pdbx_description
1 polymer ?
#
loop_
_entity_poly.entity_id
_entity_poly.type
_entity_poly.pdbx_seq_one_letter_code
_entity_poly.pdbx_strand_id
1 'polypeptide(L)'
;MSQLYLEDGIKQLVSEFIAAGCPSVREQTIEQRRQGYIASTVLAGEAEDVFEVRAVSIDGAELTLFKPSAANDLPVVIYYHGGCFVSGGVETHNQQLRKLANDAGALVIAVSYRLAPEHVYPAAHDDACHAAEVIYAHCQQWGGDKDKITLMGDSAGGHLALVTCLRLKAKGQWLPQKQVLIYPMLDATAKSQSYSDNGEKYIITRDTLLTGFDLYLDWHPRTDAEASPLRSTDLAGLPETHIITAEFDPLVDEGEQLFRHLLEAGVNAHCRRYLGVIHGFFQLSGVSRSARDAMVQVSNIVKTA
;
A
#
# COMPACT_ATOMS: atom_id res chain seq x y z
N MET A 1 25.79 15.35 -14.98
CA MET A 1 24.52 14.66 -14.66
C MET A 1 24.91 13.37 -13.96
N SER A 2 24.60 13.21 -12.67
CA SER A 2 24.81 11.92 -11.99
C SER A 2 24.02 10.85 -12.75
N GLN A 3 24.64 9.73 -13.05
CA GLN A 3 24.01 8.64 -13.77
C GLN A 3 22.89 8.10 -12.87
N LEU A 4 21.63 8.36 -13.24
CA LEU A 4 20.47 7.77 -12.57
C LEU A 4 20.47 6.27 -12.87
N TYR A 5 20.79 5.45 -11.88
CA TYR A 5 20.81 3.98 -11.96
C TYR A 5 19.38 3.41 -11.90
N LEU A 6 18.49 3.90 -12.78
CA LEU A 6 17.08 3.50 -12.84
C LEU A 6 16.83 2.54 -14.00
N GLU A 7 15.83 1.65 -13.87
CA GLU A 7 15.29 0.91 -15.01
C GLU A 7 14.81 1.87 -16.11
N ASP A 8 15.00 1.51 -17.38
CA ASP A 8 14.81 2.44 -18.51
C ASP A 8 13.41 3.10 -18.53
N GLY A 9 12.34 2.33 -18.29
CA GLY A 9 10.98 2.87 -18.25
C GLY A 9 10.76 3.87 -17.12
N ILE A 10 11.35 3.64 -15.95
CA ILE A 10 11.29 4.56 -14.80
C ILE A 10 12.18 5.77 -15.04
N LYS A 11 13.36 5.56 -15.63
CA LYS A 11 14.34 6.60 -15.94
C LYS A 11 13.75 7.69 -16.84
N GLN A 12 12.94 7.30 -17.83
CA GLN A 12 12.25 8.25 -18.69
C GLN A 12 11.30 9.15 -17.88
N LEU A 13 10.42 8.55 -17.07
CA LEU A 13 9.47 9.28 -16.23
C LEU A 13 10.16 10.26 -15.28
N VAL A 14 11.24 9.81 -14.62
CA VAL A 14 12.04 10.67 -13.73
C VAL A 14 12.72 11.80 -14.49
N SER A 15 13.25 11.53 -15.69
CA SER A 15 13.88 12.57 -16.52
C SER A 15 12.88 13.63 -16.97
N GLU A 16 11.66 13.23 -17.34
CA GLU A 16 10.56 14.15 -17.70
C GLU A 16 10.12 15.00 -16.49
N PHE A 17 10.01 14.40 -15.31
CA PHE A 17 9.71 15.11 -14.07
C PHE A 17 10.76 16.18 -13.72
N ILE A 18 12.05 15.82 -13.83
CA ILE A 18 13.17 16.76 -13.62
C ILE A 18 13.16 17.86 -14.68
N ALA A 19 12.92 17.53 -15.95
CA ALA A 19 12.85 18.50 -17.04
C ALA A 19 11.69 19.49 -16.87
N ALA A 20 10.58 19.06 -16.25
CA ALA A 20 9.46 19.92 -15.87
C ALA A 20 9.73 20.79 -14.63
N GLY A 21 10.93 20.70 -14.03
CA GLY A 21 11.32 21.50 -12.87
C GLY A 21 10.88 20.94 -11.52
N CYS A 22 10.58 19.63 -11.43
CA CYS A 22 10.10 18.97 -10.22
C CYS A 22 8.89 19.69 -9.57
N PRO A 23 7.75 19.80 -10.28
CA PRO A 23 6.59 20.56 -9.80
C PRO A 23 6.10 20.07 -8.43
N SER A 24 5.74 21.01 -7.55
CA SER A 24 5.24 20.71 -6.21
C SER A 24 3.74 20.41 -6.24
N VAL A 25 3.32 19.41 -5.45
CA VAL A 25 1.88 19.12 -5.28
C VAL A 25 1.13 20.20 -4.53
N ARG A 26 1.81 21.15 -3.86
CA ARG A 26 1.18 22.30 -3.19
C ARG A 26 0.60 23.31 -4.17
N GLU A 27 1.06 23.28 -5.43
CA GLU A 27 0.55 24.12 -6.51
C GLU A 27 -0.68 23.51 -7.20
N GLN A 28 -1.09 22.31 -6.79
CA GLN A 28 -2.21 21.58 -7.35
C GLN A 28 -3.41 21.61 -6.40
N THR A 29 -4.62 21.62 -6.96
CA THR A 29 -5.84 21.32 -6.21
C THR A 29 -5.89 19.83 -5.86
N ILE A 30 -6.70 19.46 -4.86
CA ILE A 30 -6.92 18.05 -4.50
C ILE A 30 -7.45 17.25 -5.70
N GLU A 31 -8.35 17.86 -6.49
CA GLU A 31 -8.88 17.24 -7.70
C GLU A 31 -7.78 16.98 -8.73
N GLN A 32 -6.88 17.94 -8.98
CA GLN A 32 -5.76 17.74 -9.89
C GLN A 32 -4.83 16.61 -9.44
N ARG A 33 -4.57 16.48 -8.14
CA ARG A 33 -3.79 15.36 -7.59
C ARG A 33 -4.48 14.01 -7.82
N ARG A 34 -5.80 13.94 -7.60
CA ARG A 34 -6.60 12.72 -7.82
C ARG A 34 -6.63 12.31 -9.30
N GLN A 35 -6.91 13.27 -10.19
CA GLN A 35 -6.92 13.03 -11.64
C GLN A 35 -5.54 12.68 -12.20
N GLY A 36 -4.47 13.33 -11.71
CA GLY A 36 -3.10 12.98 -12.08
C GLY A 36 -2.75 11.54 -11.71
N TYR A 37 -3.26 11.05 -10.58
CA TYR A 37 -3.04 9.67 -10.18
C TYR A 37 -3.79 8.68 -11.10
N ILE A 38 -5.06 8.94 -11.40
CA ILE A 38 -5.84 8.16 -12.37
C ILE A 38 -5.14 8.13 -13.74
N ALA A 39 -4.66 9.29 -14.21
CA ALA A 39 -3.96 9.38 -15.50
C ALA A 39 -2.68 8.52 -15.56
N SER A 40 -2.02 8.28 -14.42
CA SER A 40 -0.80 7.46 -14.37
C SER A 40 -1.05 5.95 -14.55
N THR A 41 -2.31 5.49 -14.45
CA THR A 41 -2.68 4.06 -14.54
C THR A 41 -2.29 3.42 -15.87
N VAL A 42 -2.13 4.21 -16.92
CA VAL A 42 -1.64 3.73 -18.24
C VAL A 42 -0.25 3.08 -18.15
N LEU A 43 0.55 3.43 -17.13
CA LEU A 43 1.87 2.86 -16.89
C LEU A 43 1.82 1.45 -16.29
N ALA A 44 0.67 1.02 -15.79
CA ALA A 44 0.46 -0.33 -15.27
C ALA A 44 0.36 -1.38 -16.37
N GLY A 45 0.06 -0.96 -17.60
CA GLY A 45 -0.29 -1.83 -18.72
C GLY A 45 -1.78 -2.16 -18.76
N GLU A 46 -2.13 -3.17 -19.56
CA GLU A 46 -3.51 -3.61 -19.74
C GLU A 46 -4.02 -4.37 -18.51
N ALA A 47 -5.30 -4.17 -18.18
CA ALA A 47 -5.95 -4.92 -17.11
C ALA A 47 -6.25 -6.35 -17.56
N GLU A 48 -5.91 -7.34 -16.73
CA GLU A 48 -6.27 -8.73 -16.98
C GLU A 48 -7.78 -8.97 -16.74
N ASP A 49 -8.37 -9.85 -17.54
CA ASP A 49 -9.70 -10.38 -17.23
C ASP A 49 -9.62 -11.23 -15.95
N VAL A 50 -10.64 -11.09 -15.09
CA VAL A 50 -10.84 -11.94 -13.91
C VAL A 50 -12.25 -12.51 -13.97
N PHE A 51 -12.48 -13.64 -13.30
CA PHE A 51 -13.76 -14.33 -13.33
C PHE A 51 -14.93 -13.45 -12.89
N GLU A 52 -14.75 -12.65 -11.84
CA GLU A 52 -15.78 -11.72 -11.36
C GLU A 52 -15.14 -10.47 -10.75
N VAL A 53 -15.69 -9.30 -11.08
CA VAL A 53 -15.49 -8.06 -10.32
C VAL A 53 -16.84 -7.59 -9.80
N ARG A 54 -16.95 -7.40 -8.49
CA ARG A 54 -18.22 -7.04 -7.84
C ARG A 54 -18.01 -6.01 -6.74
N ALA A 55 -18.71 -4.89 -6.84
CA ALA A 55 -18.85 -3.93 -5.74
C ALA A 55 -19.85 -4.47 -4.69
N VAL A 56 -19.51 -4.33 -3.42
CA VAL A 56 -20.32 -4.79 -2.28
C VAL A 56 -20.32 -3.71 -1.20
N SER A 57 -21.51 -3.29 -0.79
CA SER A 57 -21.74 -2.46 0.39
C SER A 57 -22.41 -3.34 1.44
N ILE A 58 -21.70 -3.65 2.54
CA ILE A 58 -22.20 -4.56 3.58
C ILE A 58 -21.72 -4.10 4.96
N ASP A 59 -22.63 -4.05 5.93
CA ASP A 59 -22.39 -3.60 7.29
C ASP A 59 -21.64 -2.25 7.39
N GLY A 60 -21.83 -1.37 6.41
CA GLY A 60 -21.17 -0.05 6.34
C GLY A 60 -19.74 -0.07 5.77
N ALA A 61 -19.24 -1.21 5.28
CA ALA A 61 -18.00 -1.28 4.52
C ALA A 61 -18.27 -1.25 3.01
N GLU A 62 -17.51 -0.43 2.29
CA GLU A 62 -17.53 -0.31 0.83
C GLU A 62 -16.35 -1.08 0.22
N LEU A 63 -16.66 -2.16 -0.50
CA LEU A 63 -15.69 -3.16 -0.95
C LEU A 63 -15.79 -3.38 -2.46
N THR A 64 -14.67 -3.70 -3.11
CA THR A 64 -14.68 -4.28 -4.46
C THR A 64 -13.93 -5.60 -4.47
N LEU A 65 -14.61 -6.65 -4.87
CA LEU A 65 -14.12 -8.02 -4.91
C LEU A 65 -13.60 -8.32 -6.31
N PHE A 66 -12.43 -8.95 -6.39
CA PHE A 66 -11.84 -9.51 -7.59
C PHE A 66 -11.66 -11.01 -7.36
N LYS A 67 -12.53 -11.81 -7.99
CA LYS A 67 -12.51 -13.26 -7.87
C LYS A 67 -11.85 -13.86 -9.13
N PRO A 68 -10.83 -14.73 -8.99
CA PRO A 68 -10.08 -15.25 -10.14
C PRO A 68 -10.74 -16.48 -10.79
N SER A 69 -11.64 -17.18 -10.08
CA SER A 69 -12.35 -18.34 -10.61
C SER A 69 -13.65 -18.60 -9.84
N ALA A 70 -14.46 -19.57 -10.30
CA ALA A 70 -15.65 -20.02 -9.58
C ALA A 70 -15.35 -20.84 -8.31
N ALA A 71 -14.07 -21.11 -8.00
CA ALA A 71 -13.69 -21.92 -6.85
C ALA A 71 -14.05 -21.24 -5.51
N ASN A 72 -14.07 -22.05 -4.46
CA ASN A 72 -14.22 -21.63 -3.07
C ASN A 72 -12.94 -21.98 -2.29
N ASP A 73 -12.92 -21.63 -1.00
CA ASP A 73 -11.77 -21.80 -0.10
C ASP A 73 -10.50 -21.13 -0.65
N LEU A 74 -10.67 -20.01 -1.36
CA LEU A 74 -9.59 -19.21 -1.92
C LEU A 74 -8.86 -18.47 -0.80
N PRO A 75 -7.52 -18.35 -0.83
CA PRO A 75 -6.82 -17.35 -0.02
C PRO A 75 -7.44 -15.97 -0.21
N VAL A 76 -7.45 -15.15 0.84
CA VAL A 76 -8.08 -13.83 0.80
C VAL A 76 -7.02 -12.75 0.97
N VAL A 77 -7.03 -11.75 0.09
CA VAL A 77 -6.23 -10.54 0.26
C VAL A 77 -7.16 -9.37 0.55
N ILE A 78 -6.99 -8.73 1.71
CA ILE A 78 -7.63 -7.44 2.00
C ILE A 78 -6.64 -6.37 1.59
N TYR A 79 -6.97 -5.61 0.54
CA TYR A 79 -6.05 -4.65 -0.06
C TYR A 79 -6.44 -3.20 0.28
N TYR A 80 -5.49 -2.43 0.79
CA TYR A 80 -5.59 -0.98 0.98
C TYR A 80 -4.69 -0.27 -0.02
N HIS A 81 -5.27 0.63 -0.81
CA HIS A 81 -4.54 1.36 -1.84
C HIS A 81 -3.62 2.45 -1.26
N GLY A 82 -2.54 2.78 -1.98
CA GLY A 82 -1.73 3.97 -1.73
C GLY A 82 -2.37 5.28 -2.20
N GLY A 83 -1.64 6.39 -2.08
CA GLY A 83 -2.12 7.73 -2.46
C GLY A 83 -2.12 8.75 -1.32
N CYS A 84 -1.26 8.55 -0.32
CA CYS A 84 -1.03 9.49 0.79
C CYS A 84 -2.31 9.87 1.55
N PHE A 85 -3.29 8.96 1.64
CA PHE A 85 -4.63 9.19 2.23
C PHE A 85 -5.51 10.25 1.52
N VAL A 86 -5.05 10.80 0.39
CA VAL A 86 -5.70 11.93 -0.31
C VAL A 86 -6.26 11.51 -1.67
N SER A 87 -5.62 10.54 -2.31
CA SER A 87 -5.98 10.02 -3.62
C SER A 87 -5.90 8.50 -3.66
N GLY A 88 -6.25 7.92 -4.80
CA GLY A 88 -6.26 6.49 -5.01
C GLY A 88 -7.66 5.91 -4.90
N GLY A 89 -7.75 4.59 -5.05
CA GLY A 89 -9.00 3.84 -5.07
C GLY A 89 -8.89 2.64 -5.98
N VAL A 90 -10.00 1.92 -6.12
CA VAL A 90 -10.11 0.73 -6.98
C VAL A 90 -9.66 1.02 -8.41
N GLU A 91 -10.05 2.16 -8.97
CA GLU A 91 -9.68 2.57 -10.34
C GLU A 91 -8.16 2.65 -10.52
N THR A 92 -7.46 3.32 -9.59
CA THR A 92 -6.00 3.50 -9.66
C THR A 92 -5.20 2.22 -9.49
N HIS A 93 -5.80 1.18 -8.89
CA HIS A 93 -5.13 -0.10 -8.58
C HIS A 93 -5.73 -1.28 -9.36
N ASN A 94 -6.66 -1.03 -10.30
CA ASN A 94 -7.46 -2.07 -10.94
C ASN A 94 -6.60 -3.13 -11.63
N GLN A 95 -5.55 -2.72 -12.35
CA GLN A 95 -4.61 -3.64 -13.01
C GLN A 95 -3.90 -4.53 -12.00
N GLN A 96 -3.39 -3.95 -10.91
CA GLN A 96 -2.62 -4.65 -9.88
C GLN A 96 -3.52 -5.62 -9.12
N LEU A 97 -4.75 -5.23 -8.78
CA LEU A 97 -5.71 -6.06 -8.06
C LEU A 97 -6.18 -7.26 -8.89
N ARG A 98 -6.46 -7.05 -10.18
CA ARG A 98 -6.80 -8.13 -11.12
C ARG A 98 -5.66 -9.11 -11.29
N LYS A 99 -4.47 -8.57 -11.53
CA LYS A 99 -3.25 -9.37 -11.67
C LYS A 99 -2.94 -10.16 -10.41
N LEU A 100 -3.06 -9.54 -9.24
CA LEU A 100 -2.86 -10.23 -7.96
C LEU A 100 -3.88 -11.35 -7.76
N ALA A 101 -5.16 -11.12 -8.08
CA ALA A 101 -6.19 -12.16 -7.96
C ALA A 101 -5.85 -13.38 -8.83
N ASN A 102 -5.51 -13.16 -10.10
CA ASN A 102 -5.13 -14.22 -11.04
C ASN A 102 -3.82 -14.92 -10.63
N ASP A 103 -2.75 -14.14 -10.43
CA ASP A 103 -1.42 -14.66 -10.17
C ASP A 103 -1.37 -15.40 -8.83
N ALA A 104 -2.10 -14.95 -7.80
CA ALA A 104 -2.16 -15.61 -6.49
C ALA A 104 -3.21 -16.74 -6.44
N GLY A 105 -4.19 -16.74 -7.35
CA GLY A 105 -5.37 -17.60 -7.23
C GLY A 105 -6.17 -17.26 -5.97
N ALA A 106 -6.26 -15.97 -5.62
CA ALA A 106 -6.82 -15.47 -4.38
C ALA A 106 -8.04 -14.56 -4.62
N LEU A 107 -8.99 -14.56 -3.69
CA LEU A 107 -10.03 -13.54 -3.63
C LEU A 107 -9.41 -12.24 -3.10
N VAL A 108 -9.22 -11.26 -3.99
CA VAL A 108 -8.71 -9.93 -3.61
C VAL A 108 -9.89 -9.01 -3.34
N ILE A 109 -9.90 -8.36 -2.19
CA ILE A 109 -10.97 -7.47 -1.73
C ILE A 109 -10.34 -6.11 -1.45
N ALA A 110 -10.58 -5.16 -2.33
CA ALA A 110 -10.13 -3.78 -2.17
C ALA A 110 -11.10 -3.01 -1.29
N VAL A 111 -10.55 -2.34 -0.28
CA VAL A 111 -11.32 -1.50 0.65
C VAL A 111 -11.36 -0.07 0.11
N SER A 112 -12.57 0.48 -0.04
CA SER A 112 -12.80 1.88 -0.37
C SER A 112 -12.92 2.68 0.93
N TYR A 113 -11.79 3.18 1.43
CA TYR A 113 -11.76 3.99 2.65
C TYR A 113 -11.88 5.48 2.34
N ARG A 114 -12.39 6.26 3.30
CA ARG A 114 -12.57 7.71 3.15
C ARG A 114 -11.24 8.44 3.06
N LEU A 115 -11.19 9.47 2.20
CA LEU A 115 -9.98 10.23 1.90
C LEU A 115 -10.01 11.65 2.50
N ALA A 116 -8.82 12.17 2.77
CA ALA A 116 -8.59 13.56 3.09
C ALA A 116 -8.65 14.45 1.83
N PRO A 117 -8.96 15.75 1.99
CA PRO A 117 -9.26 16.45 3.25
C PRO A 117 -10.71 16.34 3.74
N GLU A 118 -11.61 15.72 2.97
CA GLU A 118 -13.03 15.60 3.34
C GLU A 118 -13.22 14.77 4.62
N HIS A 119 -12.34 13.79 4.82
CA HIS A 119 -12.32 12.93 5.98
C HIS A 119 -10.89 12.77 6.51
N VAL A 120 -10.56 13.55 7.54
CA VAL A 120 -9.26 13.54 8.22
C VAL A 120 -9.15 12.36 9.21
N TYR A 121 -7.98 12.19 9.81
CA TYR A 121 -7.72 11.18 10.84
C TYR A 121 -8.78 11.23 11.96
N PRO A 122 -9.29 10.08 12.43
CA PRO A 122 -8.89 8.70 12.11
C PRO A 122 -9.70 8.02 10.99
N ALA A 123 -10.43 8.74 10.13
CA ALA A 123 -11.44 8.15 9.24
C ALA A 123 -10.94 6.94 8.41
N ALA A 124 -9.84 7.07 7.66
CA ALA A 124 -9.27 5.96 6.90
C ALA A 124 -8.84 4.76 7.77
N HIS A 125 -8.33 5.01 8.99
CA HIS A 125 -7.94 3.96 9.92
C HIS A 125 -9.15 3.19 10.45
N ASP A 126 -10.24 3.90 10.75
CA ASP A 126 -11.49 3.32 11.22
C ASP A 126 -12.13 2.48 10.11
N ASP A 127 -12.19 3.01 8.89
CA ASP A 127 -12.71 2.31 7.72
C ASP A 127 -11.91 1.05 7.42
N ALA A 128 -10.57 1.13 7.46
CA ALA A 128 -9.69 -0.01 7.18
C ALA A 128 -9.87 -1.15 8.19
N CYS A 129 -9.93 -0.81 9.49
CA CYS A 129 -10.12 -1.79 10.55
C CYS A 129 -11.54 -2.39 10.52
N HIS A 130 -12.56 -1.57 10.35
CA HIS A 130 -13.96 -2.01 10.22
C HIS A 130 -14.13 -2.93 9.01
N ALA A 131 -13.60 -2.55 7.85
CA ALA A 131 -13.65 -3.37 6.65
C ALA A 131 -12.97 -4.73 6.85
N ALA A 132 -11.84 -4.79 7.57
CA ALA A 132 -11.19 -6.06 7.87
C ALA A 132 -12.10 -6.98 8.72
N GLU A 133 -12.78 -6.44 9.73
CA GLU A 133 -13.71 -7.20 10.58
C GLU A 133 -14.93 -7.69 9.78
N VAL A 134 -15.50 -6.84 8.93
CA VAL A 134 -16.59 -7.20 8.02
C VAL A 134 -16.14 -8.29 7.05
N ILE A 135 -14.97 -8.16 6.43
CA ILE A 135 -14.47 -9.17 5.51
C ILE A 135 -14.24 -10.50 6.23
N TYR A 136 -13.64 -10.51 7.42
CA TYR A 136 -13.46 -11.74 8.20
C TYR A 136 -14.79 -12.45 8.50
N ALA A 137 -15.85 -11.70 8.76
CA ALA A 137 -17.18 -12.25 9.02
C ALA A 137 -17.89 -12.79 7.75
N HIS A 138 -17.59 -12.24 6.57
CA HIS A 138 -18.37 -12.49 5.35
C HIS A 138 -17.60 -13.17 4.20
N CYS A 139 -16.26 -13.28 4.24
CA CYS A 139 -15.47 -13.71 3.08
C CYS A 139 -15.81 -15.12 2.56
N GLN A 140 -16.24 -16.03 3.43
CA GLN A 140 -16.67 -17.38 3.04
C GLN A 140 -17.84 -17.37 2.06
N GLN A 141 -18.75 -16.40 2.17
CA GLN A 141 -19.88 -16.21 1.27
C GLN A 141 -19.44 -15.86 -0.16
N TRP A 142 -18.24 -15.32 -0.28
CA TRP A 142 -17.65 -14.88 -1.54
C TRP A 142 -16.66 -15.92 -2.09
N GLY A 143 -16.50 -17.05 -1.38
CA GLY A 143 -15.60 -18.14 -1.73
C GLY A 143 -14.19 -18.00 -1.15
N GLY A 144 -13.99 -17.13 -0.17
CA GLY A 144 -12.71 -16.95 0.53
C GLY A 144 -12.59 -17.82 1.79
N ASP A 145 -11.38 -18.28 2.09
CA ASP A 145 -11.02 -18.97 3.33
C ASP A 145 -10.61 -17.95 4.40
N LYS A 146 -11.40 -17.87 5.48
CA LYS A 146 -11.17 -16.91 6.59
C LYS A 146 -9.89 -17.19 7.38
N ASP A 147 -9.35 -18.40 7.30
CA ASP A 147 -8.13 -18.78 8.01
C ASP A 147 -6.86 -18.48 7.17
N LYS A 148 -7.04 -18.01 5.92
CA LYS A 148 -5.97 -17.65 4.96
C LYS A 148 -6.05 -16.19 4.50
N ILE A 149 -6.32 -15.29 5.44
CA ILE A 149 -6.38 -13.84 5.17
C ILE A 149 -4.98 -13.24 5.23
N THR A 150 -4.64 -12.46 4.20
CA THR A 150 -3.48 -11.56 4.16
C THR A 150 -3.96 -10.12 4.08
N LEU A 151 -3.49 -9.27 4.99
CA LEU A 151 -3.66 -7.82 4.90
C LEU A 151 -2.52 -7.25 4.03
N MET A 152 -2.85 -6.50 2.99
CA MET A 152 -1.86 -5.99 2.03
C MET A 152 -2.14 -4.53 1.70
N GLY A 153 -1.09 -3.76 1.46
CA GLY A 153 -1.26 -2.44 0.90
C GLY A 153 0.06 -1.78 0.57
N ASP A 154 -0.02 -0.70 -0.19
CA ASP A 154 1.13 0.03 -0.67
C ASP A 154 1.15 1.49 -0.20
N SER A 155 2.32 2.02 0.15
CA SER A 155 2.47 3.40 0.65
C SER A 155 1.57 3.67 1.87
N ALA A 156 0.64 4.62 1.80
CA ALA A 156 -0.41 4.85 2.81
C ALA A 156 -1.32 3.62 3.04
N GLY A 157 -1.53 2.78 2.03
CA GLY A 157 -2.22 1.50 2.20
C GLY A 157 -1.41 0.49 3.02
N GLY A 158 -0.08 0.50 2.86
CA GLY A 158 0.84 -0.29 3.69
C GLY A 158 0.82 0.19 5.15
N HIS A 159 0.70 1.50 5.38
CA HIS A 159 0.42 2.06 6.70
C HIS A 159 -0.87 1.48 7.29
N LEU A 160 -1.98 1.54 6.54
CA LEU A 160 -3.29 1.04 7.00
C LEU A 160 -3.26 -0.47 7.28
N ALA A 161 -2.56 -1.26 6.48
CA ALA A 161 -2.40 -2.70 6.71
C ALA A 161 -1.72 -2.98 8.07
N LEU A 162 -0.61 -2.28 8.36
CA LEU A 162 0.12 -2.43 9.62
C LEU A 162 -0.72 -1.99 10.83
N VAL A 163 -1.30 -0.79 10.76
CA VAL A 163 -2.09 -0.25 11.89
C VAL A 163 -3.37 -1.07 12.10
N THR A 164 -3.98 -1.60 11.03
CA THR A 164 -5.11 -2.53 11.16
C THR A 164 -4.70 -3.80 11.90
N CYS A 165 -3.54 -4.40 11.60
CA CYS A 165 -3.05 -5.55 12.36
C CYS A 165 -2.83 -5.22 13.85
N LEU A 166 -2.28 -4.03 14.16
CA LEU A 166 -2.10 -3.56 15.53
C LEU A 166 -3.45 -3.40 16.25
N ARG A 167 -4.44 -2.77 15.61
CA ARG A 167 -5.80 -2.59 16.16
C ARG A 167 -6.51 -3.92 16.39
N LEU A 168 -6.44 -4.85 15.43
CA LEU A 168 -7.01 -6.20 15.56
C LEU A 168 -6.35 -6.98 16.71
N LYS A 169 -5.03 -6.90 16.85
CA LYS A 169 -4.29 -7.50 17.95
C LYS A 169 -4.75 -6.97 19.31
N ALA A 170 -4.89 -5.64 19.43
CA ALA A 170 -5.35 -4.99 20.66
C ALA A 170 -6.79 -5.41 21.04
N LYS A 171 -7.66 -5.65 20.04
CA LYS A 171 -9.02 -6.18 20.26
C LYS A 171 -9.03 -7.66 20.65
N GLY A 172 -8.03 -8.44 20.23
CA GLY A 172 -7.87 -9.85 20.61
C GLY A 172 -8.91 -10.81 20.03
N GLN A 173 -9.60 -10.44 18.94
CA GLN A 173 -10.67 -11.25 18.34
C GLN A 173 -10.16 -12.21 17.27
N TRP A 174 -9.34 -11.71 16.34
CA TRP A 174 -8.70 -12.49 15.28
C TRP A 174 -7.50 -11.71 14.73
N LEU A 175 -6.63 -12.38 13.97
CA LEU A 175 -5.51 -11.78 13.24
C LEU A 175 -5.41 -12.42 11.84
N PRO A 176 -4.93 -11.69 10.82
CA PRO A 176 -4.60 -12.31 9.54
C PRO A 176 -3.47 -13.32 9.72
N GLN A 177 -3.30 -14.22 8.76
CA GLN A 177 -2.16 -15.12 8.74
C GLN A 177 -0.86 -14.36 8.40
N LYS A 178 -0.95 -13.38 7.50
CA LYS A 178 0.19 -12.61 6.98
C LYS A 178 -0.18 -11.14 6.79
N GLN A 179 0.83 -10.27 6.76
CA GLN A 179 0.71 -8.92 6.22
C GLN A 179 1.82 -8.62 5.20
N VAL A 180 1.48 -7.90 4.14
CA VAL A 180 2.40 -7.51 3.08
C VAL A 180 2.39 -5.98 2.92
N LEU A 181 3.50 -5.35 3.28
CA LEU A 181 3.66 -3.91 3.33
C LEU A 181 4.57 -3.46 2.19
N ILE A 182 3.98 -2.83 1.18
CA ILE A 182 4.70 -2.40 -0.02
C ILE A 182 5.09 -0.92 0.17
N TYR A 183 6.38 -0.64 0.31
CA TYR A 183 6.97 0.69 0.57
C TYR A 183 6.16 1.55 1.56
N PRO A 184 5.83 1.04 2.76
CA PRO A 184 4.84 1.67 3.64
C PRO A 184 5.27 3.05 4.15
N MET A 185 4.31 3.96 4.32
CA MET A 185 4.50 5.22 5.06
C MET A 185 4.46 4.91 6.56
N LEU A 186 5.48 5.28 7.36
CA LEU A 186 5.59 4.80 8.75
C LEU A 186 6.02 5.84 9.78
N ASP A 187 6.60 6.98 9.37
CA ASP A 187 6.95 8.09 10.25
C ASP A 187 6.56 9.45 9.63
N ALA A 188 5.45 10.00 10.10
CA ALA A 188 4.97 11.32 9.70
C ALA A 188 5.93 12.46 10.06
N THR A 189 6.98 12.23 10.86
CA THR A 189 7.99 13.27 11.13
C THR A 189 9.06 13.38 10.04
N ALA A 190 9.14 12.41 9.11
CA ALA A 190 10.05 12.39 7.97
C ALA A 190 11.51 12.71 8.34
N LYS A 191 12.03 12.03 9.37
CA LYS A 191 13.38 12.27 9.90
C LYS A 191 14.47 11.39 9.29
N SER A 192 14.10 10.32 8.59
CA SER A 192 15.05 9.38 8.00
C SER A 192 15.91 10.03 6.91
N GLN A 193 17.14 9.55 6.74
CA GLN A 193 18.12 10.10 5.78
C GLN A 193 17.62 9.96 4.34
N SER A 194 16.92 8.86 4.02
CA SER A 194 16.31 8.64 2.71
C SER A 194 15.37 9.76 2.24
N TYR A 195 14.72 10.50 3.14
CA TYR A 195 13.92 11.66 2.73
C TYR A 195 14.78 12.79 2.18
N SER A 196 16.01 12.95 2.66
CA SER A 196 16.95 13.94 2.11
C SER A 196 17.58 13.43 0.82
N ASP A 197 17.95 12.15 0.78
CA ASP A 197 18.67 11.57 -0.36
C ASP A 197 17.75 11.38 -1.59
N ASN A 198 16.49 10.98 -1.35
CA ASN A 198 15.53 10.60 -2.38
C ASN A 198 14.31 11.54 -2.47
N GLY A 199 14.24 12.61 -1.68
CA GLY A 199 13.02 13.41 -1.53
C GLY A 199 12.76 14.49 -2.57
N GLU A 200 13.69 14.80 -3.49
CA GLU A 200 13.55 15.97 -4.36
C GLU A 200 13.49 15.65 -5.86
N LYS A 201 14.20 14.62 -6.30
CA LYS A 201 14.52 14.39 -7.72
C LYS A 201 13.78 13.20 -8.35
N TYR A 202 12.90 12.56 -7.59
CA TYR A 202 12.05 11.46 -8.03
C TYR A 202 10.58 11.88 -7.96
N ILE A 203 9.69 11.13 -8.63
CA ILE A 203 8.28 11.50 -8.85
C ILE A 203 7.54 11.75 -7.53
N ILE A 204 7.78 10.89 -6.53
CA ILE A 204 7.21 11.07 -5.20
C ILE A 204 8.26 11.73 -4.31
N THR A 205 8.00 13.00 -3.99
CA THR A 205 8.90 13.86 -3.23
C THR A 205 8.58 13.83 -1.74
N ARG A 206 9.53 14.32 -0.93
CA ARG A 206 9.33 14.65 0.49
C ARG A 206 8.11 15.54 0.66
N ASP A 207 7.96 16.53 -0.21
CA ASP A 207 6.85 17.48 -0.16
C ASP A 207 5.50 16.81 -0.41
N THR A 208 5.43 15.87 -1.36
CA THR A 208 4.23 15.06 -1.63
C THR A 208 3.81 14.25 -0.41
N LEU A 209 4.74 13.53 0.20
CA LEU A 209 4.48 12.69 1.37
C LEU A 209 4.06 13.54 2.58
N LEU A 210 4.78 14.62 2.87
CA LEU A 210 4.49 15.49 4.02
C LEU A 210 3.17 16.22 3.88
N THR A 211 2.82 16.69 2.68
CA THR A 211 1.52 17.33 2.41
C THR A 211 0.37 16.32 2.53
N GLY A 212 0.60 15.05 2.17
CA GLY A 212 -0.35 13.96 2.43
C GLY A 212 -0.64 13.78 3.92
N PHE A 213 0.42 13.68 4.73
CA PHE A 213 0.29 13.65 6.18
C PHE A 213 -0.36 14.92 6.75
N ASP A 214 -0.01 16.12 6.27
CA ASP A 214 -0.64 17.38 6.71
C ASP A 214 -2.15 17.36 6.50
N LEU A 215 -2.59 17.02 5.29
CA LEU A 215 -4.01 16.99 4.94
C LEU A 215 -4.79 15.92 5.71
N TYR A 216 -4.17 14.77 5.95
CA TYR A 216 -4.85 13.68 6.64
C TYR A 216 -4.85 13.82 8.15
N LEU A 217 -3.71 14.19 8.75
CA LEU A 217 -3.62 14.32 10.21
C LEU A 217 -4.30 15.59 10.71
N ASP A 218 -4.36 16.66 9.91
CA ASP A 218 -4.86 17.97 10.29
C ASP A 218 -4.17 18.49 11.56
N TRP A 219 -4.80 18.34 12.73
CA TRP A 219 -4.25 18.71 14.04
C TRP A 219 -3.69 17.52 14.84
N HIS A 220 -3.86 16.27 14.38
CA HIS A 220 -3.41 15.07 15.09
C HIS A 220 -1.88 15.02 15.18
N PRO A 221 -1.28 14.70 16.35
CA PRO A 221 0.16 14.72 16.50
C PRO A 221 0.86 13.71 15.59
N ARG A 222 1.81 14.19 14.78
CA ARG A 222 2.67 13.33 13.93
C ARG A 222 3.44 12.28 14.74
N THR A 223 3.70 12.52 16.03
CA THR A 223 4.43 11.59 16.89
C THR A 223 3.56 10.51 17.53
N ASP A 224 2.24 10.56 17.32
CA ASP A 224 1.32 9.51 17.75
C ASP A 224 1.66 8.17 17.09
N ALA A 225 1.43 7.06 17.80
CA ALA A 225 1.84 5.74 17.35
C ALA A 225 0.98 5.20 16.19
N GLU A 226 -0.23 5.71 15.98
CA GLU A 226 -1.01 5.36 14.78
C GLU A 226 -0.67 6.27 13.59
N ALA A 227 -0.27 7.52 13.83
CA ALA A 227 0.22 8.41 12.78
C ALA A 227 1.64 8.03 12.30
N SER A 228 2.46 7.49 13.20
CA SER A 228 3.83 7.07 12.95
C SER A 228 4.07 5.69 13.58
N PRO A 229 3.56 4.60 12.98
CA PRO A 229 3.65 3.24 13.53
C PRO A 229 5.06 2.70 13.71
N LEU A 230 6.08 3.34 13.10
CA LEU A 230 7.48 3.04 13.40
C LEU A 230 7.85 3.27 14.88
N ARG A 231 7.07 4.09 15.58
CA ARG A 231 7.22 4.42 17.01
C ARG A 231 6.47 3.45 17.92
N SER A 232 5.72 2.50 17.37
CA SER A 232 4.99 1.51 18.15
C SER A 232 5.96 0.59 18.89
N THR A 233 5.73 0.41 20.19
CA THR A 233 6.45 -0.55 21.02
C THR A 233 5.74 -1.89 21.12
N ASP A 234 4.52 -1.98 20.58
CA ASP A 234 3.66 -3.16 20.69
C ASP A 234 3.65 -3.95 19.37
N LEU A 235 4.84 -4.36 18.90
CA LEU A 235 4.98 -5.14 17.66
C LEU A 235 4.93 -6.66 17.89
N ALA A 236 5.17 -7.13 19.12
CA ALA A 236 5.17 -8.56 19.43
C ALA A 236 3.81 -9.20 19.16
N GLY A 237 3.80 -10.41 18.60
CA GLY A 237 2.57 -11.13 18.26
C GLY A 237 1.84 -10.63 17.01
N LEU A 238 2.42 -9.71 16.24
CA LEU A 238 1.96 -9.40 14.88
C LEU A 238 2.12 -10.61 13.94
N PRO A 239 1.30 -10.70 12.87
CA PRO A 239 1.39 -11.79 11.89
C PRO A 239 2.74 -11.81 11.15
N GLU A 240 3.02 -12.89 10.43
CA GLU A 240 4.16 -12.96 9.53
C GLU A 240 4.14 -11.76 8.57
N THR A 241 5.23 -11.00 8.53
CA THR A 241 5.25 -9.69 7.88
C THR A 241 6.26 -9.65 6.74
N HIS A 242 5.80 -9.35 5.53
CA HIS A 242 6.65 -9.14 4.37
C HIS A 242 6.69 -7.66 4.01
N ILE A 243 7.88 -7.10 3.91
CA ILE A 243 8.12 -5.69 3.58
C ILE A 243 8.84 -5.63 2.24
N ILE A 244 8.35 -4.80 1.34
CA ILE A 244 9.02 -4.46 0.09
C ILE A 244 9.44 -3.00 0.15
N THR A 245 10.68 -2.69 -0.21
CA THR A 245 11.16 -1.31 -0.30
C THR A 245 11.76 -1.03 -1.69
N ALA A 246 11.83 0.25 -2.07
CA ALA A 246 12.43 0.71 -3.31
C ALA A 246 13.72 1.51 -3.03
N GLU A 247 14.76 1.33 -3.83
CA GLU A 247 16.06 1.98 -3.60
C GLU A 247 15.98 3.52 -3.61
N PHE A 248 15.24 4.09 -4.57
CA PHE A 248 15.09 5.53 -4.73
C PHE A 248 13.72 6.00 -4.20
N ASP A 249 13.49 5.70 -2.94
CA ASP A 249 12.26 6.03 -2.21
C ASP A 249 12.59 6.81 -0.94
N PRO A 250 11.91 7.94 -0.65
CA PRO A 250 12.02 8.61 0.65
C PRO A 250 11.71 7.71 1.85
N LEU A 251 10.89 6.67 1.69
CA LEU A 251 10.41 5.79 2.76
C LEU A 251 11.29 4.56 3.01
N VAL A 252 12.34 4.34 2.20
CA VAL A 252 13.14 3.09 2.24
C VAL A 252 13.73 2.80 3.62
N ASP A 253 14.26 3.82 4.30
CA ASP A 253 14.87 3.67 5.62
C ASP A 253 13.83 3.28 6.68
N GLU A 254 12.62 3.85 6.60
CA GLU A 254 11.55 3.59 7.56
C GLU A 254 11.03 2.16 7.46
N GLY A 255 10.82 1.69 6.22
CA GLY A 255 10.41 0.30 5.98
C GLY A 255 11.45 -0.71 6.48
N GLU A 256 12.73 -0.43 6.26
CA GLU A 256 13.82 -1.29 6.76
C GLU A 256 14.05 -1.17 8.25
N GLN A 257 13.74 -0.02 8.85
CA GLN A 257 13.77 0.14 10.29
C GLN A 257 12.63 -0.65 10.95
N LEU A 258 11.42 -0.62 10.40
CA LEU A 258 10.31 -1.45 10.88
C LEU A 258 10.67 -2.94 10.84
N PHE A 259 11.30 -3.40 9.75
CA PHE A 259 11.80 -4.78 9.66
C PHE A 259 12.69 -5.15 10.85
N ARG A 260 13.64 -4.29 11.23
CA ARG A 260 14.51 -4.53 12.39
C ARG A 260 13.71 -4.57 13.70
N HIS A 261 12.77 -3.63 13.89
CA HIS A 261 11.93 -3.61 15.09
C HIS A 261 11.04 -4.87 15.20
N LEU A 262 10.54 -5.40 14.07
CA LEU A 262 9.76 -6.64 14.04
C LEU A 262 10.61 -7.84 14.46
N LEU A 263 11.85 -7.94 13.97
CA LEU A 263 12.78 -9.00 14.40
C LEU A 263 13.11 -8.92 15.89
N GLU A 264 13.36 -7.71 16.40
CA GLU A 264 13.60 -7.48 17.84
C GLU A 264 12.38 -7.87 18.70
N ALA A 265 11.18 -7.67 18.18
CA ALA A 265 9.93 -8.07 18.83
C ALA A 265 9.58 -9.57 18.65
N GLY A 266 10.42 -10.35 17.96
CA GLY A 266 10.22 -11.79 17.75
C GLY A 266 9.20 -12.15 16.68
N VAL A 267 8.85 -11.22 15.78
CA VAL A 267 7.93 -11.46 14.66
C VAL A 267 8.70 -12.10 13.50
N ASN A 268 8.10 -13.11 12.84
CA ASN A 268 8.64 -13.63 11.58
C ASN A 268 8.48 -12.55 10.50
N ALA A 269 9.59 -11.93 10.10
CA ALA A 269 9.58 -10.83 9.15
C ALA A 269 10.56 -11.08 8.00
N HIS A 270 10.22 -10.56 6.83
CA HIS A 270 11.04 -10.56 5.63
C HIS A 270 11.05 -9.17 5.03
N CYS A 271 12.21 -8.69 4.58
CA CYS A 271 12.34 -7.42 3.88
C CYS A 271 13.12 -7.60 2.58
N ARG A 272 12.60 -7.08 1.47
CA ARG A 272 13.31 -7.06 0.19
C ARG A 272 13.30 -5.65 -0.41
N ARG A 273 14.49 -5.12 -0.62
CA ARG A 273 14.70 -3.91 -1.41
C ARG A 273 14.80 -4.27 -2.90
N TYR A 274 14.06 -3.54 -3.74
CA TYR A 274 14.23 -3.53 -5.19
C TYR A 274 15.14 -2.37 -5.59
N LEU A 275 16.19 -2.68 -6.36
CA LEU A 275 17.16 -1.70 -6.86
C LEU A 275 16.71 -1.14 -8.20
N GLY A 276 17.11 0.09 -8.51
CA GLY A 276 16.82 0.78 -9.76
C GLY A 276 15.36 1.22 -9.94
N VAL A 277 14.60 1.25 -8.85
CA VAL A 277 13.18 1.63 -8.85
C VAL A 277 12.89 2.75 -7.85
N ILE A 278 11.75 3.41 -8.04
CA ILE A 278 11.26 4.54 -7.24
C ILE A 278 10.06 4.15 -6.38
N HIS A 279 9.63 5.01 -5.47
CA HIS A 279 8.33 4.88 -4.81
C HIS A 279 7.19 4.75 -5.85
N GLY A 280 6.23 3.86 -5.58
CA GLY A 280 5.11 3.59 -6.49
C GLY A 280 5.44 2.62 -7.62
N PHE A 281 6.67 2.09 -7.72
CA PHE A 281 7.06 1.21 -8.82
C PHE A 281 6.19 -0.04 -8.97
N PHE A 282 5.58 -0.54 -7.88
CA PHE A 282 4.69 -1.70 -7.91
C PHE A 282 3.53 -1.50 -8.91
N GLN A 283 3.15 -0.24 -9.15
CA GLN A 283 2.08 0.12 -10.06
C GLN A 283 2.55 0.25 -11.52
N LEU A 284 3.85 0.14 -11.80
CA LEU A 284 4.48 0.42 -13.10
C LEU A 284 4.77 -0.86 -13.92
N SER A 285 3.92 -1.89 -13.81
CA SER A 285 4.15 -3.20 -14.45
C SER A 285 4.25 -3.14 -15.98
N GLY A 286 3.69 -2.12 -16.63
CA GLY A 286 3.80 -1.91 -18.07
C GLY A 286 5.19 -1.46 -18.53
N VAL A 287 5.96 -0.82 -17.63
CA VAL A 287 7.26 -0.19 -17.98
C VAL A 287 8.44 -0.63 -17.11
N SER A 288 8.21 -1.40 -16.05
CA SER A 288 9.24 -1.89 -15.12
C SER A 288 9.25 -3.41 -15.00
N ARG A 289 10.43 -4.02 -15.09
CA ARG A 289 10.61 -5.46 -14.84
C ARG A 289 10.51 -5.75 -13.35
N SER A 290 11.16 -4.95 -12.51
CA SER A 290 11.08 -5.06 -11.06
C SER A 290 9.65 -4.99 -10.53
N ALA A 291 8.78 -4.17 -11.13
CA ALA A 291 7.36 -4.12 -10.79
C ALA A 291 6.65 -5.48 -11.01
N ARG A 292 6.89 -6.11 -12.17
CA ARG A 292 6.35 -7.44 -12.46
C ARG A 292 6.91 -8.52 -11.55
N ASP A 293 8.20 -8.45 -11.24
CA ASP A 293 8.86 -9.39 -10.32
C ASP A 293 8.33 -9.22 -8.89
N ALA A 294 8.05 -7.98 -8.45
CA ALA A 294 7.41 -7.69 -7.17
C ALA A 294 5.97 -8.23 -7.10
N MET A 295 5.19 -8.10 -8.18
CA MET A 295 3.86 -8.71 -8.29
C MET A 295 3.91 -10.23 -8.13
N VAL A 296 4.83 -10.90 -8.84
CA VAL A 296 5.02 -12.35 -8.70
C VAL A 296 5.43 -12.72 -7.27
N GLN A 297 6.30 -11.94 -6.63
CA GLN A 297 6.69 -12.17 -5.24
C GLN A 297 5.49 -12.10 -4.30
N VAL A 298 4.69 -11.03 -4.33
CA VAL A 298 3.55 -10.89 -3.40
C VAL A 298 2.48 -11.95 -3.65
N SER A 299 2.25 -12.32 -4.91
CA SER A 299 1.34 -13.42 -5.26
C SER A 299 1.80 -14.76 -4.68
N ASN A 300 3.10 -15.04 -4.67
CA ASN A 300 3.65 -16.26 -4.07
C ASN A 300 3.57 -16.25 -2.54
N ILE A 301 3.72 -15.09 -1.89
CA ILE A 301 3.52 -14.94 -0.45
C ILE A 301 2.08 -15.32 -0.07
N VAL A 302 1.09 -14.89 -0.87
CA VAL A 302 -0.32 -15.22 -0.67
C VAL A 302 -0.61 -16.71 -0.90
N LYS A 303 -0.04 -17.32 -1.94
CA LYS A 303 -0.25 -18.75 -2.26
C LYS A 303 0.21 -19.71 -1.17
N THR A 304 1.27 -19.36 -0.45
CA THR A 304 1.88 -20.21 0.58
C THR A 304 1.11 -20.17 1.90
N ALA A 305 -0.17 -19.78 1.86
CA ALA A 305 -1.08 -19.66 3.00
C ALA A 305 -1.89 -20.92 3.27
#